data_AF-A0A6J2XWI6-F1
#
_entry.id   AF-A0A6J2XWI6-F1
#
_cell.length_a   1.000
_cell.length_b   1.000
_cell.length_c   1.000
_cell.angle_alpha   90.00
_cell.angle_beta   90.00
_cell.angle_gamma   90.00
#
_symmetry.space_group_name_H-M   'P 1'
#
loop_
_entity.id
_entity.type
_entity.pdbx_description
1 polymer ?
#
loop_
_entity_poly.entity_id
_entity_poly.type
_entity_poly.pdbx_seq_one_letter_code
_entity_poly.pdbx_strand_id
1 'polypeptide(L)'
;MMRFLHYVVHTEKRLDSVKDSFPIRGHSYLECDKDFGLINQKSRIEVPEEWYEVFKMARIKPVPFDVEKVTQSYFRSWTAFLLKRYRRICPFPSRPLKELKIAKEHPRLILHRDSYNGSWESSVVIDAKFKVVGKNKLKEEEFELPDYLYKDLLPISTSKWKDLQNLKKFLHSSAQDYFNSVPHE
;
A
#
# COMPACT_ATOMS: atom_id res chain seq x y z
N MET A 1 8.41 0.24 2.65
CA MET A 1 7.68 0.98 3.69
C MET A 1 8.55 2.02 4.41
N MET A 2 9.51 1.67 5.28
CA MET A 2 10.29 2.65 6.07
C MET A 2 10.96 3.76 5.23
N ARG A 3 11.57 3.40 4.10
CA ARG A 3 12.16 4.36 3.14
C ARG A 3 11.13 5.35 2.59
N PHE A 4 9.92 4.88 2.31
CA PHE A 4 8.84 5.70 1.78
C PHE A 4 8.37 6.71 2.83
N LEU A 5 8.14 6.27 4.07
CA LEU A 5 7.78 7.18 5.16
C LEU A 5 8.83 8.27 5.37
N HIS A 6 10.11 7.89 5.34
CA HIS A 6 11.21 8.86 5.40
C HIS A 6 11.21 9.81 4.19
N TYR A 7 10.94 9.30 3.00
CA TYR A 7 10.90 10.09 1.77
C TYR A 7 9.81 11.16 1.83
N VAL A 8 8.62 10.80 2.33
CA VAL A 8 7.49 11.72 2.49
C VAL A 8 7.81 12.87 3.48
N VAL A 9 8.45 12.56 4.61
CA VAL A 9 8.81 13.55 5.63
C VAL A 9 9.96 14.46 5.18
N HIS A 10 11.01 13.90 4.57
CA HIS A 10 12.27 14.63 4.37
C HIS A 10 12.52 15.10 2.94
N THR A 11 12.07 14.35 1.95
CA THR A 11 12.24 14.73 0.54
C THR A 11 11.04 15.54 0.07
N GLU A 12 9.83 15.00 0.23
CA GLU A 12 8.59 15.66 -0.19
C GLU A 12 8.10 16.71 0.83
N LYS A 13 8.60 16.64 2.07
CA LYS A 13 8.27 17.59 3.16
C LYS A 13 6.76 17.78 3.37
N ARG A 14 5.99 16.69 3.23
CA ARG A 14 4.52 16.72 3.36
C ARG A 14 4.04 16.57 4.80
N LEU A 15 4.88 16.02 5.66
CA LEU A 15 4.58 15.71 7.05
C LEU A 15 5.75 16.18 7.92
N ASP A 16 5.45 16.69 9.11
CA ASP A 16 6.49 17.01 10.09
C ASP A 16 7.01 15.75 10.80
N SER A 17 6.16 14.75 10.98
CA SER A 17 6.58 13.44 11.50
C SER A 17 5.63 12.32 11.08
N VAL A 18 6.15 11.10 11.14
CA VAL A 18 5.38 9.86 11.05
C VAL A 18 5.75 9.01 12.24
N LYS A 19 4.73 8.52 12.96
CA LYS A 19 4.87 7.47 13.97
C LYS A 19 4.05 6.27 13.51
N ASP A 20 4.71 5.13 13.40
CA ASP A 20 4.07 3.86 13.05
C ASP A 20 4.22 2.90 14.25
N SER A 21 3.10 2.36 14.71
CA SER A 21 3.02 1.48 15.88
C SER A 21 2.54 0.11 15.43
N PHE A 22 3.39 -0.90 15.59
CA PHE A 22 3.10 -2.29 15.25
C PHE A 22 2.41 -2.97 16.43
N PRO A 23 1.10 -3.33 16.33
CA PRO A 23 0.39 -3.96 17.43
C PRO A 23 0.90 -5.38 17.72
N ILE A 24 0.67 -5.85 18.95
CA ILE A 24 0.91 -7.25 19.30
C ILE A 24 -0.12 -8.12 18.58
N ARG A 25 0.33 -9.23 17.99
CA ARG A 25 -0.55 -10.22 17.37
C ARG A 25 -1.64 -10.66 18.35
N GLY A 26 -2.90 -10.66 17.93
CA GLY A 26 -4.04 -11.03 18.77
C GLY A 26 -4.60 -9.88 19.63
N HIS A 27 -3.97 -8.71 19.61
CA HIS A 27 -4.43 -7.51 20.31
C HIS A 27 -4.65 -6.32 19.36
N SER A 28 -4.64 -6.55 18.05
CA SER A 28 -5.04 -5.58 17.04
C SER A 28 -6.54 -5.73 16.79
N TYR A 29 -7.35 -5.03 17.57
CA TYR A 29 -8.73 -4.78 17.20
C TYR A 29 -8.82 -3.30 16.82
N LEU A 30 -8.68 -3.04 15.52
CA LEU A 30 -8.76 -1.70 14.98
C LEU A 30 -10.18 -1.46 14.47
N GLU A 31 -10.60 -0.19 14.43
CA GLU A 31 -11.93 0.15 13.91
C GLU A 31 -12.12 -0.32 12.45
N CYS A 32 -11.05 -0.38 11.64
CA CYS A 32 -11.13 -0.94 10.30
C CYS A 32 -11.53 -2.42 10.28
N ASP A 33 -11.20 -3.20 11.31
CA ASP A 33 -11.65 -4.61 11.40
C ASP A 33 -13.16 -4.70 11.60
N LYS A 34 -13.77 -3.71 12.27
CA LYS A 34 -15.23 -3.61 12.39
C LYS A 34 -15.89 -3.28 11.07
N ASP A 35 -15.29 -2.37 10.29
CA ASP A 35 -15.80 -1.98 8.98
C ASP A 35 -15.89 -3.21 8.04
N PHE A 36 -14.90 -4.11 8.09
CA PHE A 36 -14.96 -5.37 7.34
C PHE A 36 -16.11 -6.29 7.78
N GLY A 37 -16.53 -6.21 9.05
CA GLY A 37 -17.67 -6.96 9.58
C GLY A 37 -19.02 -6.47 9.06
N LEU A 38 -19.10 -5.26 8.50
CA LEU A 38 -20.32 -4.71 7.91
C LEU A 38 -20.57 -5.23 6.49
N ILE A 39 -19.55 -5.74 5.82
CA ILE A 39 -19.64 -6.21 4.44
C ILE A 39 -20.37 -7.54 4.41
N ASN A 40 -21.40 -7.63 3.57
CA ASN A 40 -22.13 -8.87 3.38
C ASN A 40 -21.30 -9.88 2.57
N GLN A 41 -20.63 -10.79 3.27
CA GLN A 41 -19.84 -11.87 2.67
C GLN A 41 -20.66 -12.93 1.93
N LYS A 42 -22.00 -12.92 2.10
CA LYS A 42 -22.91 -13.84 1.40
C LYS A 42 -23.46 -13.26 0.10
N SER A 43 -23.06 -12.04 -0.26
CA SER A 43 -23.45 -11.45 -1.54
C SER A 43 -22.93 -12.33 -2.68
N ARG A 44 -23.82 -12.66 -3.63
CA ARG A 44 -23.44 -13.35 -4.85
C ARG A 44 -22.72 -12.36 -5.75
N ILE A 45 -21.44 -12.62 -5.99
CA ILE A 45 -20.56 -11.78 -6.81
C ILE A 45 -19.85 -12.67 -7.83
N GLU A 46 -19.90 -12.26 -9.09
CA GLU A 46 -19.34 -13.00 -10.22
C GLU A 46 -18.18 -12.23 -10.87
N VAL A 47 -18.17 -10.90 -10.81
CA VAL A 47 -17.06 -10.06 -11.29
C VAL A 47 -16.57 -9.06 -10.24
N PRO A 48 -15.27 -8.66 -10.26
CA PRO A 48 -14.72 -7.75 -9.27
C PRO A 48 -15.46 -6.41 -9.16
N GLU A 49 -15.97 -5.88 -10.27
CA GLU A 49 -16.72 -4.62 -10.31
C GLU A 49 -17.97 -4.61 -9.41
N GLU A 50 -18.64 -5.75 -9.23
CA GLU A 50 -19.85 -5.83 -8.42
C GLU A 50 -19.57 -5.62 -6.93
N TRP A 51 -18.33 -5.87 -6.49
CA TRP A 51 -17.93 -5.58 -5.12
C TRP A 51 -18.06 -4.10 -4.77
N TYR A 52 -17.90 -3.19 -5.73
CA TYR A 52 -17.97 -1.76 -5.44
C TYR A 52 -19.32 -1.36 -4.83
N GLU A 53 -20.41 -1.90 -5.37
CA GLU A 53 -21.75 -1.64 -4.86
C GLU A 53 -21.99 -2.35 -3.52
N VAL A 54 -21.44 -3.55 -3.33
CA VAL A 54 -21.51 -4.26 -2.04
C VAL A 54 -20.80 -3.47 -0.95
N PHE A 55 -19.62 -2.93 -1.23
CA PHE A 55 -18.90 -2.07 -0.29
C PHE A 55 -19.68 -0.79 0.00
N LYS A 56 -20.15 -0.06 -1.02
CA LYS A 56 -20.95 1.17 -0.79
C LYS A 56 -22.16 0.92 0.09
N MET A 57 -22.87 -0.19 -0.13
CA MET A 57 -24.09 -0.54 0.61
C MET A 57 -23.83 -1.20 1.97
N ALA A 58 -22.61 -1.63 2.26
CA ALA A 58 -22.27 -2.32 3.52
C ALA A 58 -22.47 -1.43 4.75
N ARG A 59 -22.26 -0.12 4.60
CA ARG A 59 -22.46 0.87 5.66
C ARG A 59 -23.52 1.87 5.24
N ILE A 60 -24.48 2.14 6.12
CA ILE A 60 -25.50 3.18 5.89
C ILE A 60 -25.34 4.32 6.90
N LYS A 61 -24.95 4.00 8.15
CA LYS A 61 -24.75 4.97 9.22
C LYS A 61 -23.29 5.01 9.67
N PRO A 62 -22.75 6.19 10.02
CA PRO A 62 -23.28 7.53 9.76
C PRO A 62 -23.40 7.88 8.26
N VAL A 63 -22.52 7.33 7.43
CA VAL A 63 -22.55 7.49 5.96
C VAL A 63 -22.01 6.22 5.27
N PRO A 64 -22.35 5.99 3.99
CA PRO A 64 -21.74 4.97 3.16
C PRO A 64 -20.22 5.01 3.09
N PHE A 65 -19.61 3.89 2.75
CA PHE A 65 -18.18 3.86 2.43
C PHE A 65 -17.93 4.62 1.13
N ASP A 66 -16.85 5.40 1.12
CA ASP A 66 -16.29 5.92 -0.11
C ASP A 66 -15.48 4.81 -0.79
N VAL A 67 -15.82 4.49 -2.03
CA VAL A 67 -15.28 3.32 -2.73
C VAL A 67 -14.64 3.77 -4.03
N GLU A 68 -13.31 3.70 -4.06
CA GLU A 68 -12.51 4.05 -5.23
C GLU A 68 -12.17 2.82 -6.07
N LYS A 69 -12.40 2.92 -7.38
CA LYS A 69 -11.95 1.90 -8.34
C LYS A 69 -10.44 1.98 -8.50
N VAL A 70 -9.74 1.03 -7.88
CA VAL A 70 -8.30 0.87 -8.04
C VAL A 70 -7.98 0.48 -9.48
N THR A 71 -7.12 1.26 -10.13
CA THR A 71 -6.59 0.97 -11.46
C THR A 71 -5.07 0.81 -11.41
N GLN A 72 -4.46 0.43 -12.53
CA GLN A 72 -3.00 0.30 -12.68
C GLN A 72 -2.27 1.58 -12.28
N SER A 73 -2.93 2.75 -12.34
CA SER A 73 -2.32 4.03 -12.01
C SER A 73 -1.91 4.18 -10.53
N TYR A 74 -2.52 3.39 -9.65
CA TYR A 74 -2.24 3.33 -8.22
C TYR A 74 -0.93 2.58 -7.93
N PHE A 75 -0.52 1.69 -8.82
CA PHE A 75 0.67 0.86 -8.63
C PHE A 75 1.89 1.55 -9.21
N ARG A 76 2.79 2.01 -8.34
CA ARG A 76 4.01 2.73 -8.70
C ARG A 76 5.26 1.99 -8.26
N SER A 77 6.34 2.10 -9.03
CA SER A 77 7.61 1.41 -8.79
C SER A 77 8.46 2.07 -7.68
N TRP A 78 7.88 2.19 -6.48
CA TRP A 78 8.51 2.83 -5.32
C TRP A 78 9.83 2.15 -4.92
N THR A 79 9.93 0.82 -5.05
CA THR A 79 11.15 0.09 -4.69
C THR A 79 12.33 0.53 -5.55
N ALA A 80 12.19 0.52 -6.88
CA ALA A 80 13.25 0.94 -7.80
C ALA A 80 13.58 2.43 -7.64
N PHE A 81 12.55 3.26 -7.45
CA PHE A 81 12.67 4.69 -7.24
C PHE A 81 13.46 5.05 -5.97
N LEU A 82 13.17 4.38 -4.85
CA LEU A 82 13.80 4.64 -3.56
C LEU A 82 15.16 3.94 -3.42
N LEU A 83 15.42 2.84 -4.15
CA LEU A 83 16.69 2.11 -4.06
C LEU A 83 17.90 3.00 -4.39
N LYS A 84 17.71 3.98 -5.28
CA LYS A 84 18.76 4.94 -5.64
C LYS A 84 19.15 5.85 -4.47
N ARG A 85 18.26 6.10 -3.50
CA ARG A 85 18.38 7.14 -2.46
C ARG A 85 18.66 6.61 -1.05
N TYR A 86 18.42 5.33 -0.81
CA TYR A 86 18.48 4.71 0.51
C TYR A 86 19.36 3.47 0.53
N ARG A 87 19.89 3.13 1.71
CA ARG A 87 20.65 1.88 1.91
C ARG A 87 19.81 0.66 1.50
N ARG A 88 20.40 -0.25 0.72
CA ARG A 88 19.73 -1.47 0.20
C ARG A 88 19.24 -2.41 1.30
N ILE A 89 19.98 -2.52 2.40
CA ILE A 89 19.64 -3.36 3.54
C ILE A 89 19.13 -2.47 4.67
N CYS A 90 18.08 -2.89 5.37
CA CYS A 90 17.56 -2.17 6.53
C CYS A 90 18.62 -2.17 7.64
N PRO A 91 18.99 -1.01 8.21
CA PRO A 91 20.08 -0.93 9.19
C PRO A 91 19.73 -1.51 10.56
N PHE A 92 18.48 -1.90 10.77
CA PHE A 92 17.97 -2.52 12.01
C PHE A 92 16.98 -3.64 11.65
N PRO A 93 16.79 -4.62 12.55
CA PRO A 93 15.82 -5.70 12.32
C PRO A 93 14.40 -5.15 12.28
N SER A 94 13.61 -5.59 11.30
CA SER A 94 12.18 -5.24 11.22
C SER A 94 11.32 -6.02 12.22
N ARG A 95 11.88 -7.03 12.90
CA ARG A 95 11.22 -7.86 13.92
C ARG A 95 12.23 -8.16 15.04
N PRO A 96 11.90 -7.92 16.32
CA PRO A 96 10.61 -7.48 16.86
C PRO A 96 10.47 -5.95 16.96
N LEU A 97 10.23 -5.25 15.85
CA LEU A 97 9.94 -3.82 15.88
C LEU A 97 8.54 -3.55 16.47
N LYS A 98 8.42 -2.62 17.42
CA LYS A 98 7.13 -2.19 18.00
C LYS A 98 6.73 -0.81 17.58
N GLU A 99 7.67 0.12 17.51
CA GLU A 99 7.38 1.45 17.01
C GLU A 99 8.51 2.00 16.16
N LEU A 100 8.12 2.79 15.17
CA LEU A 100 8.97 3.53 14.27
C LEU A 100 8.58 5.00 14.36
N LYS A 101 9.55 5.90 14.45
CA LYS A 101 9.32 7.34 14.39
C LYS A 101 10.31 8.00 13.44
N ILE A 102 9.77 8.86 12.60
CA ILE A 102 10.50 9.68 11.64
C ILE A 102 10.05 11.10 11.90
N ALA A 103 10.98 12.01 12.14
CA ALA A 103 10.68 13.37 12.53
C ALA A 103 11.60 14.34 11.78
N LYS A 104 11.04 15.46 11.31
CA LYS A 104 11.68 16.47 10.46
C LYS A 104 13.03 16.95 11.01
N GLU A 105 13.19 16.97 12.33
CA GLU A 105 14.39 17.41 13.06
C GLU A 105 15.61 16.52 12.78
N HIS A 106 15.40 15.27 12.39
CA HIS A 106 16.46 14.27 12.23
C HIS A 106 16.51 13.68 10.81
N PRO A 107 16.94 14.46 9.79
CA PRO A 107 16.78 14.15 8.37
C PRO A 107 17.54 12.94 7.82
N ARG A 108 18.35 12.28 8.64
CA ARG A 108 19.09 11.07 8.27
C ARG A 108 18.69 9.84 9.09
N LEU A 109 17.88 10.04 10.12
CA LEU A 109 17.62 9.05 11.14
C LEU A 109 16.21 8.52 11.01
N ILE A 110 16.08 7.25 11.34
CA ILE A 110 14.83 6.67 11.76
C ILE A 110 15.00 6.28 13.22
N LEU A 111 14.07 6.71 14.06
CA LEU A 111 13.96 6.27 15.44
C LEU A 111 13.13 5.00 15.47
N HIS A 112 13.55 4.01 16.24
CA HIS A 112 12.84 2.74 16.35
C HIS A 112 12.98 2.17 17.77
N ARG A 113 12.05 1.30 18.15
CA ARG A 113 12.11 0.56 19.41
C ARG A 113 11.35 -0.76 19.32
N ASP A 114 11.79 -1.72 20.12
CA ASP A 114 11.24 -3.09 20.21
C ASP A 114 10.23 -3.26 21.35
N SER A 115 9.92 -2.18 22.08
CA SER A 115 8.95 -2.14 23.18
C SER A 115 8.16 -0.83 23.17
N TYR A 116 6.95 -0.83 23.77
CA TYR A 116 6.11 0.38 23.82
C TYR A 116 6.53 1.39 24.88
N ASN A 117 7.37 0.98 25.84
CA ASN A 117 7.81 1.82 26.96
C ASN A 117 9.33 1.98 27.03
N GLY A 118 10.08 1.31 26.15
CA GLY A 118 11.55 1.42 26.11
C GLY A 118 12.05 2.68 25.43
N SER A 119 13.35 2.91 25.59
CA SER A 119 14.10 3.98 24.95
C SER A 119 14.08 3.85 23.43
N TRP A 120 14.13 4.99 22.74
CA TRP A 120 14.28 5.03 21.30
C TRP A 120 15.73 4.76 20.90
N GLU A 121 15.92 3.84 19.97
CA GLU A 121 17.16 3.68 19.23
C GLU A 121 17.10 4.52 17.95
N SER A 122 18.26 4.85 17.39
CA SER A 122 18.35 5.60 16.15
C SER A 122 19.19 4.86 15.12
N SER A 123 18.81 4.95 13.85
CA SER A 123 19.55 4.30 12.77
C SER A 123 19.61 5.19 11.53
N VAL A 124 20.80 5.25 10.92
CA VAL A 124 21.06 6.06 9.73
C VAL A 124 20.58 5.31 8.49
N VAL A 125 19.64 5.90 7.75
CA VAL A 125 19.01 5.24 6.59
C VAL A 125 19.43 5.79 5.22
N ILE A 126 20.05 6.97 5.20
CA ILE A 126 20.61 7.61 4.00
C ILE A 126 22.14 7.49 4.05
N ASP A 127 22.78 7.31 2.90
CA ASP A 127 24.25 7.37 2.80
C ASP A 127 24.73 8.83 2.98
N ALA A 128 25.83 9.04 3.70
CA ALA A 128 26.39 10.38 3.92
C ALA A 128 26.75 11.11 2.61
N LYS A 129 26.97 10.36 1.53
CA LYS A 129 27.26 10.89 0.18
C LYS A 129 26.01 11.37 -0.56
N PHE A 130 24.82 10.99 -0.11
CA PHE A 130 23.57 11.42 -0.73
C PHE A 130 23.24 12.84 -0.27
N LYS A 131 23.62 13.83 -1.09
CA LYS A 131 23.04 15.16 -0.98
C LYS A 131 21.55 15.02 -1.32
N VAL A 132 20.68 15.49 -0.43
CA VAL A 132 19.27 15.71 -0.79
C VAL A 132 19.31 16.59 -2.02
N VAL A 133 18.98 16.03 -3.19
CA VAL A 133 19.00 16.76 -4.44
C VAL A 133 17.89 17.79 -4.35
N GLY A 134 18.27 18.99 -3.90
CA GLY A 134 17.42 20.15 -3.95
C GLY A 134 17.24 20.55 -5.41
N LYS A 135 16.01 20.42 -5.89
CA LYS A 135 15.28 21.35 -6.76
C LYS A 135 14.30 20.55 -7.61
N ASN A 136 13.14 20.24 -7.04
CA ASN A 136 12.00 19.96 -7.87
C ASN A 136 11.42 21.32 -8.32
N LYS A 137 11.37 21.53 -9.64
CA LYS A 137 10.61 22.60 -10.31
C LYS A 137 9.09 22.38 -10.19
N LEU A 138 8.67 21.53 -9.25
CA LEU A 138 7.29 21.17 -9.01
C LEU A 138 6.63 22.31 -8.25
N LYS A 139 5.37 22.58 -8.56
CA LYS A 139 4.59 23.60 -7.87
C LYS A 139 4.34 23.19 -6.42
N GLU A 140 3.91 24.16 -5.61
CA GLU A 140 3.33 23.86 -4.30
C GLU A 140 2.24 22.79 -4.49
N GLU A 141 2.28 21.75 -3.66
CA GLU A 141 1.42 20.55 -3.75
C GLU A 141 1.69 19.52 -4.85
N GLU A 142 2.71 19.68 -5.69
CA GLU A 142 3.15 18.63 -6.61
C GLU A 142 4.25 17.75 -5.97
N PHE A 143 4.28 16.46 -6.33
CA PHE A 143 5.30 15.51 -5.85
C PHE A 143 5.81 14.60 -6.96
N GLU A 144 7.05 14.13 -6.84
CA GLU A 144 7.63 13.23 -7.83
C GLU A 144 7.01 11.83 -7.66
N LEU A 145 6.21 11.42 -8.64
CA LEU A 145 5.66 10.07 -8.69
C LEU A 145 6.61 9.14 -9.46
N PRO A 146 6.87 7.91 -8.96
CA PRO A 146 7.56 6.90 -9.74
C PRO A 146 6.77 6.51 -10.99
N ASP A 147 7.45 5.86 -11.92
CA ASP A 147 6.81 5.18 -13.04
C ASP A 147 5.79 4.13 -12.56
N TYR A 148 4.81 3.83 -13.42
CA TYR A 148 3.86 2.75 -13.18
C TYR A 148 4.59 1.42 -13.01
N LEU A 149 4.17 0.65 -12.00
CA LEU A 149 4.72 -0.69 -11.74
C LEU A 149 4.26 -1.68 -12.82
N TYR A 150 3.05 -1.51 -13.32
CA TYR A 150 2.43 -2.32 -14.35
C TYR A 150 1.92 -1.41 -15.46
N LYS A 151 2.25 -1.73 -16.72
CA LYS A 151 1.76 -1.01 -17.89
C LYS A 151 0.36 -1.48 -18.28
N ASP A 152 0.17 -2.80 -18.21
CA ASP A 152 -1.02 -3.50 -18.63
C ASP A 152 -1.45 -4.52 -17.57
N LEU A 153 -2.56 -5.19 -17.80
CA LEU A 153 -3.01 -6.32 -16.99
C LEU A 153 -1.96 -7.43 -16.98
N LEU A 154 -1.67 -7.96 -15.79
CA LEU A 154 -0.76 -9.09 -15.64
C LEU A 154 -1.41 -10.35 -16.22
N PRO A 155 -0.73 -11.05 -17.14
CA PRO A 155 -1.26 -12.28 -17.67
C PRO A 155 -1.27 -13.37 -16.60
N ILE A 156 -2.26 -14.25 -16.65
CA ILE A 156 -2.31 -15.46 -15.83
C ILE A 156 -1.72 -16.65 -16.60
N SER A 157 -1.35 -17.72 -15.89
CA SER A 157 -0.89 -18.94 -16.56
C SER A 157 -2.00 -19.55 -17.42
N THR A 158 -1.63 -20.20 -18.52
CA THR A 158 -2.57 -20.93 -19.38
C THR A 158 -3.39 -21.96 -18.61
N SER A 159 -2.78 -22.62 -17.61
CA SER A 159 -3.47 -23.59 -16.75
C SER A 159 -4.60 -22.94 -15.96
N LYS A 160 -4.32 -21.82 -15.29
CA LYS A 160 -5.31 -21.06 -14.52
C LYS A 160 -6.39 -20.51 -15.44
N TRP A 161 -6.03 -20.05 -16.63
CA TRP A 161 -7.00 -19.58 -17.61
C TRP A 161 -7.96 -20.70 -18.03
N LYS A 162 -7.46 -21.91 -18.33
CA LYS A 162 -8.31 -23.08 -18.66
C LYS A 162 -9.27 -23.43 -17.52
N ASP A 163 -8.80 -23.38 -16.28
CA ASP A 163 -9.66 -23.60 -15.11
C ASP A 163 -10.77 -22.56 -15.03
N LEU A 164 -10.45 -21.27 -15.24
CA LEU A 164 -11.45 -20.20 -15.32
C LEU A 164 -12.45 -20.42 -16.46
N GLN A 165 -12.00 -20.89 -17.63
CA GLN A 165 -12.91 -21.19 -18.75
C GLN A 165 -13.87 -22.35 -18.44
N ASN A 166 -13.47 -23.28 -17.58
CA ASN A 166 -14.36 -24.34 -17.10
C ASN A 166 -15.34 -23.81 -16.05
N LEU A 167 -14.87 -23.01 -15.11
CA LEU A 167 -15.67 -22.48 -14.00
C LEU A 167 -16.67 -21.40 -14.44
N LYS A 168 -16.34 -20.59 -15.45
CA LYS A 168 -17.23 -19.51 -15.92
C LYS A 168 -18.60 -20.02 -16.39
N LYS A 169 -18.72 -21.30 -16.75
CA LYS A 169 -19.97 -21.94 -17.20
C LYS A 169 -21.08 -21.88 -16.13
N PHE A 170 -20.69 -21.72 -14.86
CA PHE A 170 -21.61 -21.59 -13.73
C PHE A 170 -22.03 -20.14 -13.45
N LEU A 171 -21.51 -19.17 -14.23
CA LEU A 171 -21.79 -17.74 -14.10
C LEU A 171 -22.83 -17.28 -15.12
N HIS A 172 -23.44 -16.13 -14.86
CA HIS A 172 -24.32 -15.47 -15.83
C HIS A 172 -23.54 -15.07 -17.09
N SER A 173 -24.25 -15.00 -18.22
CA SER A 173 -23.64 -14.70 -19.53
C SER A 173 -22.86 -13.39 -19.52
N SER A 174 -23.37 -12.36 -18.84
CA SER A 174 -22.70 -11.05 -18.68
C SER A 174 -21.37 -11.15 -17.94
N ALA A 175 -21.24 -12.04 -16.95
CA ALA A 175 -20.01 -12.23 -16.19
C ALA A 175 -18.98 -13.08 -16.96
N GLN A 176 -19.42 -13.95 -17.87
CA GLN A 176 -18.52 -14.79 -18.66
C GLN A 176 -17.59 -13.96 -19.58
N ASP A 177 -18.07 -12.83 -20.09
CA ASP A 177 -17.28 -11.93 -20.95
C ASP A 177 -16.05 -11.36 -20.24
N TYR A 178 -16.17 -11.07 -18.94
CA TYR A 178 -15.04 -10.65 -18.13
C TYR A 178 -13.91 -11.69 -18.18
N PHE A 179 -14.22 -12.96 -17.92
CA PHE A 179 -13.24 -14.05 -17.91
C PHE A 179 -12.70 -14.43 -19.29
N ASN A 180 -13.40 -14.06 -20.37
CA ASN A 180 -12.89 -14.20 -21.74
C ASN A 180 -11.77 -13.20 -22.03
N SER A 181 -11.88 -11.99 -21.47
CA SER A 181 -10.95 -10.89 -21.72
C SER A 181 -9.66 -10.93 -20.91
N VAL A 182 -9.54 -11.85 -19.93
CA VAL A 182 -8.37 -11.95 -19.05
C VAL A 182 -7.14 -12.39 -19.86
N PRO A 183 -6.04 -11.60 -19.85
CA PRO A 183 -4.83 -11.95 -20.58
C PRO A 183 -4.17 -13.20 -19.97
N HIS A 184 -3.55 -14.02 -20.80
CA HIS A 184 -2.87 -15.23 -20.39
C HIS A 184 -1.64 -15.49 -21.25
N GLU A 185 -0.68 -16.20 -20.66
CA GLU A 185 0.56 -16.66 -21.30
C GLU A 185 0.35 -17.99 -22.04
#